data_AF-A0A3B1DAF2-F1
#
_entry.id   AF-A0A3B1DAF2-F1
#
_cell.length_a   1.000
_cell.length_b   1.000
_cell.length_c   1.000
_cell.angle_alpha   90.00
_cell.angle_beta   90.00
_cell.angle_gamma   90.00
#
_symmetry.space_group_name_H-M   'P 1'
#
loop_
_entity.id
_entity.type
_entity.pdbx_description
1 polymer ?
#
loop_
_entity_poly.entity_id
_entity_poly.type
_entity_poly.pdbx_seq_one_letter_code
_entity_poly.pdbx_strand_id
1 'polypeptide(L)'
;MHQAAPPAARIGFTMIEIIVALSISTVVMLGVVSLLSLSSRAIPQPGGIQETSVNAADLLARLTADLACAMQITRADATAITLLVPDRTGDDVPETISYSWAGTAGNPVLRVVNGTGSTELLGSVDSLQFSYSRGPRQITERMTKSTGGSRVLKTNLTTIPTSETLRPTTTGTAILEMALTADDVVWTLKTLTLYFQWMGSKDDFAQIQIRGCDEDGDPTETIYATELIAESDMTGSLEPYTLSFPGIEVQAGERLCVVVTCLEGRPGKGKIKVGTAGSADSDEDATTLANPLSLEAIGTVTTITGGPTTRSAVTGVLIRVRAGAEEWKAQVRFPIVNHASIPPL
;
A
#
# COMPACT_ATOMS: atom_id res chain seq x y z
N MET A 1 109.38 18.76 0.96
CA MET A 1 109.13 19.42 2.26
C MET A 1 107.81 18.90 2.81
N HIS A 2 107.86 17.93 3.73
CA HIS A 2 106.66 17.38 4.39
C HIS A 2 106.89 17.50 5.90
N GLN A 3 106.18 18.44 6.51
CA GLN A 3 106.31 18.83 7.91
C GLN A 3 105.52 17.81 8.74
N ALA A 4 106.21 16.90 9.42
CA ALA A 4 105.61 15.91 10.28
C ALA A 4 105.08 16.57 11.57
N ALA A 5 103.78 16.43 11.83
CA ALA A 5 103.12 16.92 13.03
C ALA A 5 103.63 16.19 14.29
N PRO A 6 103.75 16.88 15.44
CA PRO A 6 104.23 16.28 16.68
C PRO A 6 103.27 15.18 17.17
N PRO A 7 103.78 14.08 17.76
CA PRO A 7 102.95 13.01 18.28
C PRO A 7 102.12 13.53 19.46
N ALA A 8 100.79 13.47 19.33
CA ALA A 8 99.86 13.83 20.39
C ALA A 8 100.09 12.94 21.62
N ALA A 9 100.34 13.57 22.78
CA ALA A 9 100.54 12.87 24.04
C ALA A 9 99.30 12.04 24.38
N ARG A 10 99.48 10.72 24.52
CA ARG A 10 98.44 9.80 24.97
C ARG A 10 98.27 9.99 26.48
N ILE A 11 97.21 10.70 26.85
CA ILE A 11 96.80 10.89 28.24
C ILE A 11 96.00 9.64 28.62
N GLY A 12 96.59 8.77 29.45
CA GLY A 12 95.89 7.61 29.98
C GLY A 12 94.86 8.03 31.02
N PHE A 13 93.67 7.44 30.99
CA PHE A 13 92.65 7.69 32.00
C PHE A 13 93.13 7.25 33.39
N THR A 14 92.88 8.09 34.39
CA THR A 14 93.19 7.72 35.77
C THR A 14 92.18 6.68 36.26
N MET A 15 92.60 5.77 37.16
CA MET A 15 91.72 4.74 37.72
C MET A 15 90.43 5.35 38.33
N ILE A 16 90.54 6.53 38.95
CA ILE A 16 89.39 7.21 39.55
C ILE A 16 88.40 7.75 38.50
N GLU A 17 88.90 8.17 37.34
CA GLU A 17 88.09 8.66 36.22
C GLU A 17 87.29 7.53 35.58
N ILE A 18 87.88 6.32 35.49
CA ILE A 18 87.16 5.11 35.05
C ILE A 18 86.06 4.73 36.04
N ILE A 19 86.31 4.82 37.36
CA ILE A 19 85.30 4.51 38.39
C ILE A 19 84.12 5.50 38.33
N VAL A 20 84.39 6.80 38.17
CA VAL A 20 83.36 7.83 38.04
C VAL A 20 82.58 7.69 36.73
N ALA A 21 83.25 7.39 35.62
CA ALA A 21 82.58 7.14 34.35
C ALA A 21 81.65 5.90 34.42
N LEU A 22 82.10 4.83 35.09
CA LEU A 22 81.30 3.63 35.33
C LEU A 22 80.07 3.91 36.19
N SER A 23 80.21 4.69 37.27
CA SER A 23 79.08 5.02 38.14
C SER A 23 78.06 5.93 37.47
N ILE A 24 78.50 6.89 36.66
CA ILE A 24 77.58 7.73 35.88
C ILE A 24 76.87 6.88 34.81
N SER A 25 77.59 6.00 34.11
CA SER A 25 76.99 5.15 33.08
C SER A 25 75.95 4.18 33.64
N THR A 26 76.15 3.63 34.84
CA THR A 26 75.15 2.74 35.46
C THR A 26 73.88 3.49 35.83
N VAL A 27 73.99 4.71 36.37
CA VAL A 27 72.82 5.55 36.66
C VAL A 27 72.05 5.90 35.38
N VAL A 28 72.74 6.27 34.31
CA VAL A 28 72.11 6.57 33.02
C VAL A 28 71.41 5.34 32.44
N MET A 29 72.06 4.17 32.46
CA MET A 29 71.45 2.92 31.98
C MET A 29 70.20 2.53 32.77
N LEU A 30 70.21 2.70 34.10
CA LEU A 30 69.04 2.49 34.95
C LEU A 30 67.87 3.42 34.58
N GLY A 31 68.18 4.69 34.28
CA GLY A 31 67.20 5.65 33.77
C GLY A 31 66.58 5.24 32.43
N VAL A 32 67.41 4.79 31.48
CA VAL A 32 66.95 4.35 30.14
C VAL A 32 66.10 3.08 30.24
N VAL A 33 66.48 2.10 31.06
CA VAL A 33 65.67 0.89 31.28
C VAL A 33 64.30 1.23 31.90
N SER A 34 64.27 2.18 32.82
CA SER A 34 63.01 2.65 33.43
C SER A 34 62.10 3.34 32.40
N LEU A 35 62.65 4.21 31.56
CA LEU A 35 61.90 4.89 30.50
C LEU A 35 61.40 3.91 29.42
N LEU A 36 62.19 2.90 29.06
CA LEU A 36 61.77 1.85 28.13
C LEU A 36 60.64 1.00 28.71
N SER A 37 60.69 0.69 30.01
CA SER A 37 59.61 -0.04 30.70
C SER A 37 58.32 0.78 30.80
N LEU A 38 58.43 2.10 31.02
CA LEU A 38 57.27 2.98 31.03
C LEU A 38 56.68 3.13 29.62
N SER A 39 57.55 3.27 28.60
CA SER A 39 57.13 3.40 27.20
C SER A 39 56.49 2.11 26.68
N SER A 40 56.99 0.93 27.06
CA SER A 40 56.41 -0.34 26.64
C SER A 40 55.02 -0.61 27.23
N ARG A 41 54.73 -0.04 28.41
CA ARG A 41 53.37 -0.04 29.00
C ARG A 41 52.42 0.96 28.35
N ALA A 42 52.96 1.98 27.68
CA ALA A 42 52.17 2.99 26.97
C ALA A 42 51.81 2.56 25.53
N ILE A 43 52.43 1.51 25.00
CA ILE A 43 52.05 0.95 23.71
C ILE A 43 50.72 0.21 23.89
N PRO A 44 49.63 0.61 23.18
CA PRO A 44 48.37 -0.11 23.23
C PRO A 44 48.58 -1.58 22.88
N GLN A 45 48.13 -2.47 23.75
CA GLN A 45 48.12 -3.89 23.44
C GLN A 45 47.02 -4.14 22.39
N PRO A 46 47.31 -4.88 21.31
CA PRO A 46 46.28 -5.32 20.36
C PRO A 46 45.19 -6.09 21.11
N GLY A 47 43.93 -5.71 20.92
CA GLY A 47 42.77 -6.25 21.64
C GLY A 47 42.56 -5.66 23.05
N GLY A 48 43.29 -4.60 23.41
CA GLY A 48 43.06 -3.87 24.65
C GLY A 48 41.74 -3.10 24.65
N ILE A 49 41.23 -2.76 25.84
CA ILE A 49 39.93 -2.06 26.04
C ILE A 49 39.84 -0.76 25.23
N GLN A 50 40.96 -0.05 25.05
CA GLN A 50 41.02 1.19 24.26
C GLN A 50 40.73 0.94 22.77
N GLU A 51 41.28 -0.13 22.19
CA GLU A 51 41.04 -0.48 20.78
C GLU A 51 39.58 -0.90 20.57
N THR A 52 39.04 -1.72 21.47
CA THR A 52 37.62 -2.12 21.45
C THR A 52 36.70 -0.89 21.52
N SER A 53 37.04 0.11 22.34
CA SER A 53 36.25 1.34 22.46
C SER A 53 36.27 2.18 21.19
N VAL A 54 37.44 2.33 20.56
CA VAL A 54 37.56 3.03 19.27
C VAL A 54 36.79 2.30 18.17
N ASN A 55 36.91 0.98 18.08
CA ASN A 55 36.22 0.18 17.08
C ASN A 55 34.70 0.17 17.30
N ALA A 56 34.23 0.14 18.56
CA ALA A 56 32.80 0.23 18.88
C ALA A 56 32.22 1.61 18.53
N ALA A 57 32.98 2.68 18.79
CA ALA A 57 32.60 4.02 18.38
C ALA A 57 32.54 4.17 16.85
N ASP A 58 33.51 3.61 16.11
CA ASP A 58 33.51 3.59 14.64
C ASP A 58 32.33 2.79 14.08
N LEU A 59 32.04 1.60 14.63
CA LEU A 59 30.85 0.81 14.30
C LEU A 59 29.57 1.65 14.45
N LEU A 60 29.37 2.30 15.60
CA LEU A 60 28.17 3.11 15.84
C LEU A 60 28.11 4.35 14.94
N ALA A 61 29.23 5.01 14.69
CA ALA A 61 29.28 6.16 13.79
C ALA A 61 28.89 5.76 12.36
N ARG A 62 29.43 4.64 11.85
CA ARG A 62 29.08 4.11 10.53
C ARG A 62 27.62 3.68 10.46
N LEU A 63 27.13 2.95 11.45
CA LEU A 63 25.75 2.46 11.46
C LEU A 63 24.74 3.61 11.56
N THR A 64 25.04 4.63 12.37
CA THR A 64 24.19 5.83 12.45
C THR A 64 24.22 6.66 11.18
N ALA A 65 25.38 6.80 10.52
CA ALA A 65 25.48 7.44 9.20
C ALA A 65 24.70 6.68 8.12
N ASP A 66 24.80 5.34 8.10
CA ASP A 66 24.06 4.51 7.15
C ASP A 66 22.55 4.59 7.40
N LEU A 67 22.11 4.60 8.66
CA LEU A 67 20.71 4.83 9.02
C LEU A 67 20.22 6.22 8.64
N ALA A 68 21.02 7.26 8.87
CA ALA A 68 20.63 8.64 8.57
C ALA A 68 20.36 8.87 7.08
N CYS A 69 21.04 8.13 6.21
CA CYS A 69 20.85 8.17 4.76
C CYS A 69 19.97 7.03 4.21
N ALA A 70 19.52 6.08 5.04
CA ALA A 70 18.78 4.92 4.57
C ALA A 70 17.44 5.32 3.95
N MET A 71 17.17 4.97 2.70
CA MET A 71 15.88 5.17 2.05
C MET A 71 14.83 4.22 2.62
N GLN A 72 15.23 2.99 2.94
CA GLN A 72 14.35 1.93 3.41
C GLN A 72 15.08 0.97 4.36
N ILE A 73 14.37 0.44 5.35
CA ILE A 73 14.79 -0.71 6.16
C ILE A 73 14.08 -1.94 5.60
N THR A 74 14.82 -2.87 5.00
CA THR A 74 14.26 -4.09 4.37
C THR A 74 14.27 -5.29 5.31
N ARG A 75 15.09 -5.26 6.36
CA ARG A 75 15.13 -6.27 7.43
C ARG A 75 15.34 -5.59 8.78
N ALA A 76 14.58 -5.99 9.79
CA ALA A 76 14.56 -5.36 11.10
C ALA A 76 14.43 -6.40 12.22
N ASP A 77 15.53 -7.09 12.55
CA ASP A 77 15.59 -8.08 13.62
C ASP A 77 16.29 -7.49 14.86
N ALA A 78 16.28 -8.24 15.97
CA ALA A 78 16.97 -7.83 17.20
C ALA A 78 18.50 -7.78 17.05
N THR A 79 19.10 -8.62 16.20
CA THR A 79 20.57 -8.70 16.02
C THR A 79 21.04 -8.46 14.59
N ALA A 80 20.12 -8.12 13.68
CA ALA A 80 20.42 -7.83 12.29
C ALA A 80 19.52 -6.73 11.73
N ILE A 81 20.08 -5.89 10.86
CA ILE A 81 19.35 -4.85 10.14
C ILE A 81 19.87 -4.76 8.71
N THR A 82 18.97 -4.62 7.75
CA THR A 82 19.31 -4.39 6.34
C THR A 82 18.67 -3.09 5.87
N LEU A 83 19.51 -2.27 5.23
CA LEU A 83 19.20 -0.92 4.78
C LEU A 83 19.36 -0.86 3.27
N LEU A 84 18.46 -0.13 2.61
CA LEU A 84 18.65 0.38 1.27
C LEU A 84 19.10 1.85 1.40
N VAL A 85 20.24 2.21 0.83
CA VAL A 85 20.79 3.58 0.85
C VAL A 85 20.88 4.12 -0.59
N PRO A 86 20.93 5.45 -0.79
CA PRO A 86 21.18 6.03 -2.10
C PRO A 86 22.55 5.61 -2.61
N ASP A 87 22.68 5.52 -3.94
CA ASP A 87 23.93 5.19 -4.64
C ASP A 87 25.11 6.04 -4.14
N ARG A 88 26.16 5.35 -3.71
CA ARG A 88 27.44 5.86 -3.23
C ARG A 88 28.60 5.47 -4.13
N THR A 89 28.39 4.50 -5.03
CA THR A 89 29.41 3.99 -5.96
C THR A 89 29.38 4.67 -7.33
N GLY A 90 28.29 5.36 -7.65
CA GLY A 90 28.10 6.13 -8.87
C GLY A 90 27.65 5.28 -10.07
N ASP A 91 26.98 4.16 -9.81
CA ASP A 91 26.43 3.25 -10.83
C ASP A 91 24.90 3.40 -11.05
N ASP A 92 24.30 4.42 -10.44
CA ASP A 92 22.86 4.71 -10.42
C ASP A 92 21.99 3.62 -9.78
N VAL A 93 22.58 2.71 -8.99
CA VAL A 93 21.85 1.65 -8.28
C VAL A 93 21.94 1.86 -6.76
N PRO A 94 20.81 1.98 -6.03
CA PRO A 94 20.83 2.06 -4.57
C PRO A 94 21.52 0.84 -3.93
N GLU A 95 22.41 1.05 -2.95
CA GLU A 95 23.08 -0.06 -2.28
C GLU A 95 22.26 -0.70 -1.15
N THR A 96 22.44 -2.00 -1.00
CA THR A 96 21.93 -2.78 0.13
C THR A 96 23.04 -3.01 1.14
N ILE A 97 22.89 -2.49 2.35
CA ILE A 97 23.86 -2.64 3.43
C ILE A 97 23.23 -3.46 4.55
N SER A 98 23.86 -4.58 4.92
CA SER A 98 23.42 -5.43 6.03
C SER A 98 24.43 -5.39 7.17
N TYR A 99 23.92 -5.20 8.38
CA TYR A 99 24.66 -5.39 9.63
C TYR A 99 24.08 -6.60 10.35
N SER A 100 24.94 -7.49 10.84
CA SER A 100 24.49 -8.69 11.53
C SER A 100 25.46 -9.14 12.60
N TRP A 101 24.92 -9.65 13.69
CA TRP A 101 25.62 -10.39 14.72
C TRP A 101 24.95 -11.74 14.93
N ALA A 102 25.76 -12.79 15.06
CA ALA A 102 25.27 -14.18 15.12
C ALA A 102 24.51 -14.53 16.40
N GLY A 103 24.47 -13.65 17.41
CA GLY A 103 23.73 -13.87 18.65
C GLY A 103 24.50 -14.58 19.76
N THR A 104 25.75 -14.97 19.51
CA THR A 104 26.62 -15.65 20.48
C THR A 104 27.75 -14.74 20.92
N ALA A 105 27.94 -14.62 22.23
CA ALA A 105 29.03 -13.82 22.80
C ALA A 105 30.39 -14.27 22.24
N GLY A 106 31.25 -13.29 21.93
CA GLY A 106 32.54 -13.51 21.28
C GLY A 106 32.49 -13.46 19.75
N ASN A 107 31.30 -13.55 19.12
CA ASN A 107 31.20 -13.42 17.67
C ASN A 107 31.30 -11.95 17.22
N PRO A 108 31.85 -11.70 16.03
CA PRO A 108 31.98 -10.35 15.50
C PRO A 108 30.66 -9.77 14.98
N VAL A 109 30.60 -8.45 14.90
CA VAL A 109 29.60 -7.73 14.10
C VAL A 109 30.13 -7.62 12.68
N LEU A 110 29.34 -8.14 11.74
CA LEU A 110 29.67 -8.14 10.32
C LEU A 110 28.86 -7.08 9.57
N ARG A 111 29.50 -6.49 8.56
CA ARG A 111 28.87 -5.64 7.56
C ARG A 111 29.03 -6.24 6.17
N VAL A 112 27.95 -6.25 5.39
CA VAL A 112 27.90 -6.72 4.01
C VAL A 112 27.31 -5.61 3.14
N VAL A 113 27.92 -5.34 1.98
CA VAL A 113 27.41 -4.37 0.99
C VAL A 113 27.07 -5.10 -0.29
N ASN A 114 25.87 -4.88 -0.83
CA ASN A 114 25.38 -5.48 -2.08
C ASN A 114 25.57 -7.01 -2.11
N GLY A 115 25.37 -7.67 -0.96
CA GLY A 115 25.55 -9.12 -0.80
C GLY A 115 26.98 -9.63 -0.99
N THR A 116 27.97 -8.76 -1.15
CA THR A 116 29.33 -9.12 -1.57
C THR A 116 30.33 -8.91 -0.42
N GLY A 117 30.93 -10.01 0.04
CA GLY A 117 31.94 -10.00 1.10
C GLY A 117 31.39 -9.62 2.48
N SER A 118 31.97 -10.17 3.54
CA SER A 118 31.71 -9.72 4.92
C SER A 118 32.94 -9.02 5.46
N THR A 119 32.74 -7.81 5.99
CA THR A 119 33.77 -7.06 6.73
C THR A 119 33.43 -7.13 8.21
N GLU A 120 34.39 -7.58 9.02
CA GLU A 120 34.31 -7.47 10.48
C GLU A 120 34.53 -6.01 10.89
N LEU A 121 33.59 -5.47 11.67
CA LEU A 121 33.67 -4.10 12.19
C LEU A 121 34.05 -4.05 13.67
N LEU A 122 33.59 -5.03 14.44
CA LEU A 122 33.89 -5.15 15.86
C LEU A 122 33.96 -6.64 16.22
N GLY A 123 35.13 -7.09 16.64
CA GLY A 123 35.34 -8.44 17.14
C GLY A 123 34.86 -8.63 18.58
N SER A 124 34.75 -9.89 19.01
CA SER A 124 34.48 -10.28 20.40
C SER A 124 33.31 -9.52 21.06
N VAL A 125 32.16 -9.46 20.38
CA VAL A 125 30.97 -8.78 20.89
C VAL A 125 30.17 -9.70 21.81
N ASP A 126 29.81 -9.20 22.99
CA ASP A 126 28.98 -9.92 23.97
C ASP A 126 27.50 -9.83 23.63
N SER A 127 27.05 -8.64 23.18
CA SER A 127 25.70 -8.44 22.69
C SER A 127 25.58 -7.31 21.68
N LEU A 128 24.70 -7.51 20.68
CA LEU A 128 24.19 -6.47 19.79
C LEU A 128 22.66 -6.50 19.84
N GLN A 129 22.04 -5.35 20.03
CA GLN A 129 20.59 -5.22 20.05
C GLN A 129 20.12 -4.00 19.25
N PHE A 130 19.17 -4.23 18.35
CA PHE A 130 18.36 -3.22 17.69
C PHE A 130 16.96 -3.19 18.31
N SER A 131 16.49 -2.00 18.63
CA SER A 131 15.12 -1.76 19.10
C SER A 131 14.46 -0.70 18.23
N TYR A 132 13.25 -1.00 17.73
CA TYR A 132 12.57 -0.19 16.73
C TYR A 132 11.40 0.57 17.36
N SER A 133 11.42 1.89 17.28
CA SER A 133 10.23 2.70 17.53
C SER A 133 9.37 2.70 16.27
N ARG A 134 8.07 2.43 16.43
CA ARG A 134 7.11 2.43 15.32
C ARG A 134 6.04 3.48 15.55
N GLY A 135 5.61 4.15 14.48
CA GLY A 135 4.53 5.14 14.51
C GLY A 135 3.55 4.92 13.36
N PRO A 136 2.30 5.44 13.48
CA PRO A 136 1.33 5.38 12.39
C PRO A 136 1.81 6.25 11.23
N ARG A 137 1.87 5.66 10.03
CA ARG A 137 2.03 6.37 8.77
C ARG A 137 0.79 6.11 7.93
N GLN A 138 0.05 7.17 7.61
CA GLN A 138 -1.00 7.07 6.61
C GLN A 138 -0.35 7.07 5.23
N ILE A 139 -0.61 6.02 4.46
CA ILE A 139 -0.28 5.98 3.04
C ILE A 139 -1.62 6.07 2.32
N THR A 140 -1.77 7.13 1.52
CA THR A 140 -2.90 7.22 0.60
C THR A 140 -2.57 6.33 -0.60
N GLU A 141 -3.11 5.12 -0.63
CA GLU A 141 -3.04 4.29 -1.83
C GLU A 141 -3.88 4.92 -2.94
N ARG A 142 -3.43 4.80 -4.19
CA ARG A 142 -4.14 5.35 -5.33
C ARG A 142 -5.48 4.62 -5.48
N MET A 143 -6.58 5.36 -5.34
CA MET A 143 -7.91 4.82 -5.63
C MET A 143 -7.99 4.42 -7.09
N THR A 144 -8.40 3.18 -7.35
CA THR A 144 -8.58 2.65 -8.70
C THR A 144 -10.06 2.44 -8.95
N LYS A 145 -10.59 3.09 -9.99
CA LYS A 145 -11.94 2.88 -10.49
C LYS A 145 -11.92 1.64 -11.39
N SER A 146 -12.77 0.65 -11.12
CA SER A 146 -12.87 -0.56 -11.92
C SER A 146 -14.33 -0.81 -12.30
N THR A 147 -14.60 -0.93 -13.60
CA THR A 147 -15.93 -1.27 -14.10
C THR A 147 -16.00 -2.78 -14.32
N GLY A 148 -16.91 -3.44 -13.60
CA GLY A 148 -17.14 -4.87 -13.73
C GLY A 148 -17.85 -5.25 -15.04
N GLY A 149 -17.94 -6.55 -15.29
CA GLY A 149 -18.75 -7.10 -16.37
C GLY A 149 -20.26 -6.88 -16.15
N SER A 150 -21.05 -7.13 -17.20
CA SER A 150 -22.51 -7.05 -17.09
C SER A 150 -23.05 -8.08 -16.10
N ARG A 151 -23.93 -7.66 -15.20
CA ARG A 151 -24.63 -8.53 -14.23
C ARG A 151 -26.10 -8.12 -14.11
N VAL A 152 -26.93 -9.02 -13.59
CA VAL A 152 -28.32 -8.70 -13.21
C VAL A 152 -28.26 -7.71 -12.06
N LEU A 153 -28.94 -6.58 -12.22
CA LEU A 153 -28.98 -5.49 -11.25
C LEU A 153 -30.29 -5.49 -10.47
N LYS A 154 -31.39 -5.86 -11.12
CA LYS A 154 -32.71 -6.09 -10.55
C LYS A 154 -33.39 -7.20 -11.32
N THR A 155 -34.06 -8.11 -10.62
CA THR A 155 -34.99 -9.05 -11.22
C THR A 155 -36.13 -9.35 -10.27
N ASN A 156 -37.35 -9.22 -10.77
CA ASN A 156 -38.57 -9.83 -10.24
C ASN A 156 -39.28 -10.57 -11.38
N LEU A 157 -38.49 -11.01 -12.36
CA LEU A 157 -38.94 -11.76 -13.51
C LEU A 157 -39.43 -13.14 -13.02
N THR A 158 -40.70 -13.45 -13.25
CA THR A 158 -41.23 -14.78 -12.97
C THR A 158 -41.30 -15.58 -14.28
N THR A 159 -41.10 -16.90 -14.21
CA THR A 159 -41.11 -17.76 -15.41
C THR A 159 -42.47 -17.74 -16.13
N ILE A 160 -43.55 -17.45 -15.39
CA ILE A 160 -44.91 -17.29 -15.93
C ILE A 160 -45.53 -16.08 -15.20
N PRO A 161 -45.36 -14.86 -15.72
CA PRO A 161 -45.96 -13.69 -15.11
C PRO A 161 -47.47 -13.72 -15.27
N THR A 162 -48.17 -13.18 -14.29
CA THR A 162 -49.56 -12.76 -14.47
C THR A 162 -49.58 -11.56 -15.42
N SER A 163 -50.76 -11.24 -15.97
CA SER A 163 -50.89 -10.09 -16.86
C SER A 163 -51.94 -9.12 -16.36
N GLU A 164 -51.68 -7.84 -16.57
CA GLU A 164 -52.64 -6.77 -16.35
C GLU A 164 -52.78 -5.97 -17.66
N THR A 165 -53.97 -5.42 -17.91
CA THR A 165 -54.23 -4.70 -19.16
C THR A 165 -53.88 -3.24 -18.97
N LEU A 166 -52.89 -2.77 -19.71
CA LEU A 166 -52.56 -1.37 -19.81
C LEU A 166 -53.40 -0.71 -20.91
N ARG A 167 -54.10 0.36 -20.53
CA ARG A 167 -54.87 1.22 -21.42
C ARG A 167 -54.15 2.56 -21.57
N PRO A 168 -54.55 3.43 -22.50
CA PRO A 168 -53.86 4.69 -22.77
C PRO A 168 -54.05 5.72 -21.65
N THR A 169 -55.06 5.51 -20.80
CA THR A 169 -55.32 6.25 -19.57
C THR A 169 -54.61 5.67 -18.34
N THR A 170 -53.93 4.53 -18.48
CA THR A 170 -53.32 3.78 -17.39
C THR A 170 -51.81 3.70 -17.60
N THR A 171 -51.05 3.85 -16.52
CA THR A 171 -49.59 3.76 -16.56
C THR A 171 -49.11 2.61 -15.69
N GLY A 172 -48.15 1.83 -16.22
CA GLY A 172 -47.44 0.82 -15.45
C GLY A 172 -46.12 1.39 -14.94
N THR A 173 -45.89 1.32 -13.64
CA THR A 173 -44.65 1.80 -13.04
C THR A 173 -43.93 0.68 -12.28
N ALA A 174 -42.60 0.72 -12.29
CA ALA A 174 -41.79 -0.14 -11.45
C ALA A 174 -40.47 0.55 -11.07
N ILE A 175 -40.07 0.38 -9.80
CA ILE A 175 -38.83 0.95 -9.28
C ILE A 175 -37.68 -0.04 -9.53
N LEU A 176 -36.59 0.46 -10.09
CA LEU A 176 -35.32 -0.26 -10.25
C LEU A 176 -34.49 -0.14 -8.96
N GLU A 177 -34.85 -0.94 -7.96
CA GLU A 177 -34.03 -1.08 -6.75
C GLU A 177 -32.83 -1.98 -7.04
N MET A 178 -31.72 -1.33 -7.34
CA MET A 178 -30.49 -1.97 -7.75
C MET A 178 -29.82 -2.71 -6.59
N ALA A 179 -29.38 -3.94 -6.81
CA ALA A 179 -28.55 -4.69 -5.87
C ALA A 179 -27.09 -4.18 -5.89
N LEU A 180 -26.87 -2.98 -5.34
CA LEU A 180 -25.56 -2.34 -5.18
C LEU A 180 -24.91 -2.71 -3.84
N THR A 181 -23.58 -2.75 -3.81
CA THR A 181 -22.78 -2.89 -2.57
C THR A 181 -22.23 -1.52 -2.13
N ALA A 182 -21.63 -1.46 -0.93
CA ALA A 182 -21.07 -0.22 -0.39
C ALA A 182 -19.88 0.34 -1.21
N ASP A 183 -19.22 -0.49 -2.02
CA ASP A 183 -18.08 -0.09 -2.86
C ASP A 183 -18.49 0.36 -4.27
N ASP A 184 -19.75 0.13 -4.64
CA ASP A 184 -20.31 0.52 -5.92
C ASP A 184 -20.59 2.03 -5.92
N VAL A 185 -20.05 2.77 -6.90
CA VAL A 185 -20.18 4.24 -6.96
C VAL A 185 -21.03 4.72 -8.12
N VAL A 186 -21.04 3.96 -9.21
CA VAL A 186 -21.73 4.29 -10.45
C VAL A 186 -22.20 2.99 -11.07
N TRP A 187 -23.41 2.98 -11.61
CA TRP A 187 -23.91 1.85 -12.37
C TRP A 187 -24.48 2.30 -13.71
N THR A 188 -24.53 1.38 -14.65
CA THR A 188 -24.97 1.66 -16.02
C THR A 188 -26.04 0.66 -16.44
N LEU A 189 -27.25 1.12 -16.75
CA LEU A 189 -28.29 0.27 -17.33
C LEU A 189 -27.97 -0.02 -18.80
N LYS A 190 -27.90 -1.30 -19.16
CA LYS A 190 -27.67 -1.74 -20.55
C LYS A 190 -28.91 -2.32 -21.18
N THR A 191 -29.58 -3.23 -20.49
CA THR A 191 -30.79 -3.87 -21.01
C THR A 191 -31.88 -3.97 -19.97
N LEU A 192 -33.12 -3.91 -20.43
CA LEU A 192 -34.33 -4.14 -19.63
C LEU A 192 -35.22 -5.14 -20.35
N THR A 193 -35.58 -6.22 -19.67
CA THR A 193 -36.54 -7.20 -20.16
C THR A 193 -37.87 -7.00 -19.45
N LEU A 194 -38.94 -6.90 -20.24
CA LEU A 194 -40.34 -6.76 -19.80
C LEU A 194 -41.21 -7.75 -20.57
N TYR A 195 -42.34 -8.15 -20.01
CA TYR A 195 -43.30 -9.00 -20.72
C TYR A 195 -44.43 -8.19 -21.34
N PHE A 196 -44.69 -8.43 -22.63
CA PHE A 196 -45.77 -7.78 -23.38
C PHE A 196 -46.58 -8.78 -24.20
N GLN A 197 -47.84 -8.43 -24.41
CA GLN A 197 -48.78 -9.11 -25.31
C GLN A 197 -49.67 -8.03 -25.94
N TRP A 198 -49.85 -8.05 -27.26
CA TRP A 198 -50.81 -7.12 -27.88
C TRP A 198 -52.25 -7.54 -27.56
N MET A 199 -53.16 -6.57 -27.49
CA MET A 199 -54.60 -6.84 -27.47
C MET A 199 -55.37 -5.93 -28.42
N GLY A 200 -56.25 -6.51 -29.25
CA GLY A 200 -57.12 -5.73 -30.13
C GLY A 200 -56.50 -5.43 -31.50
N SER A 201 -56.06 -4.20 -31.74
CA SER A 201 -55.57 -3.76 -33.05
C SER A 201 -54.08 -3.43 -32.99
N LYS A 202 -53.29 -3.97 -33.92
CA LYS A 202 -51.82 -3.80 -34.00
C LYS A 202 -51.36 -2.44 -34.56
N ASP A 203 -52.15 -1.39 -34.37
CA ASP A 203 -51.93 -0.05 -34.95
C ASP A 203 -51.31 0.93 -33.94
N ASP A 204 -51.04 0.48 -32.71
CA ASP A 204 -50.67 1.28 -31.55
C ASP A 204 -49.23 0.99 -31.07
N PHE A 205 -48.75 1.73 -30.07
CA PHE A 205 -47.39 1.59 -29.53
C PHE A 205 -47.39 1.46 -28.00
N ALA A 206 -46.48 0.66 -27.47
CA ALA A 206 -46.06 0.76 -26.07
C ALA A 206 -44.85 1.68 -25.98
N GLN A 207 -44.95 2.71 -25.14
CA GLN A 207 -43.84 3.59 -24.80
C GLN A 207 -43.26 3.18 -23.45
N ILE A 208 -41.95 2.95 -23.43
CA ILE A 208 -41.19 2.62 -22.23
C ILE A 208 -40.23 3.77 -21.97
N GLN A 209 -40.29 4.33 -20.77
CA GLN A 209 -39.41 5.40 -20.33
C GLN A 209 -38.64 4.98 -19.09
N ILE A 210 -37.36 5.31 -19.07
CA ILE A 210 -36.53 5.26 -17.87
C ILE A 210 -36.49 6.66 -17.31
N ARG A 211 -37.00 6.84 -16.09
CA ARG A 211 -37.10 8.13 -15.41
C ARG A 211 -36.38 8.09 -14.07
N GLY A 212 -36.03 9.24 -13.50
CA GLY A 212 -35.64 9.30 -12.09
C GLY A 212 -36.84 9.02 -11.19
N CYS A 213 -36.65 8.39 -10.03
CA CYS A 213 -37.67 8.32 -8.99
C CYS A 213 -37.37 9.31 -7.86
N ASP A 214 -38.41 9.79 -7.19
CA ASP A 214 -38.27 10.50 -5.91
C ASP A 214 -38.13 9.53 -4.71
N GLU A 215 -38.19 10.08 -3.50
CA GLU A 215 -38.07 9.32 -2.24
C GLU A 215 -39.23 8.34 -2.05
N ASP A 216 -40.43 8.71 -2.47
CA ASP A 216 -41.64 7.88 -2.39
C ASP A 216 -41.66 6.78 -3.46
N GLY A 217 -40.80 6.91 -4.49
CA GLY A 217 -40.67 5.94 -5.57
C GLY A 217 -41.51 6.27 -6.79
N ASP A 218 -42.01 7.51 -6.87
CA ASP A 218 -42.79 8.01 -7.98
C ASP A 218 -41.88 8.56 -9.09
N PRO A 219 -42.25 8.38 -10.38
CA PRO A 219 -41.45 8.85 -11.50
C PRO A 219 -41.45 10.38 -11.59
N THR A 220 -40.25 10.96 -11.64
CA THR A 220 -40.02 12.39 -11.85
C THR A 220 -40.15 12.80 -13.32
N GLU A 221 -40.03 14.10 -13.60
CA GLU A 221 -40.01 14.63 -14.98
C GLU A 221 -38.70 14.33 -15.74
N THR A 222 -37.64 13.92 -15.04
CA THR A 222 -36.34 13.61 -15.64
C THR A 222 -36.40 12.29 -16.39
N ILE A 223 -36.32 12.35 -17.72
CA ILE A 223 -36.31 11.18 -18.61
C ILE A 223 -34.87 10.89 -19.05
N TYR A 224 -34.37 9.69 -18.74
CA TYR A 224 -33.05 9.20 -19.13
C TYR A 224 -33.06 8.48 -20.49
N ALA A 225 -34.12 7.75 -20.78
CA ALA A 225 -34.30 7.08 -22.07
C ALA A 225 -35.78 6.88 -22.38
N THR A 226 -36.10 6.74 -23.66
CA THR A 226 -37.43 6.40 -24.16
C THR A 226 -37.28 5.43 -25.32
N GLU A 227 -38.04 4.35 -25.27
CA GLU A 227 -38.15 3.35 -26.33
C GLU A 227 -39.62 3.16 -26.71
N LEU A 228 -39.85 2.83 -27.99
CA LEU A 228 -41.17 2.55 -28.53
C LEU A 228 -41.18 1.12 -29.08
N ILE A 229 -42.15 0.32 -28.63
CA ILE A 229 -42.43 -1.00 -29.19
C ILE A 229 -43.75 -0.91 -29.95
N ALA A 230 -43.73 -1.19 -31.25
CA ALA A 230 -44.97 -1.26 -32.01
C ALA A 230 -45.77 -2.51 -31.60
N GLU A 231 -47.09 -2.40 -31.44
CA GLU A 231 -47.94 -3.57 -31.17
C GLU A 231 -47.89 -4.59 -32.31
N SER A 232 -47.52 -4.17 -33.53
CA SER A 232 -47.24 -5.08 -34.64
C SER A 232 -46.15 -6.10 -34.33
N ASP A 233 -45.14 -5.67 -33.57
CA ASP A 233 -43.96 -6.47 -33.19
C ASP A 233 -44.23 -7.35 -31.96
N MET A 234 -45.40 -7.14 -31.34
CA MET A 234 -45.88 -7.94 -30.23
C MET A 234 -46.52 -9.26 -30.68
N THR A 235 -46.37 -10.30 -29.87
CA THR A 235 -47.05 -11.60 -30.07
C THR A 235 -48.41 -11.63 -29.36
N GLY A 236 -49.26 -12.56 -29.78
CA GLY A 236 -50.57 -12.78 -29.16
C GLY A 236 -50.50 -13.53 -27.82
N SER A 237 -49.29 -13.87 -27.36
CA SER A 237 -48.98 -14.45 -26.06
C SER A 237 -48.15 -13.46 -25.24
N LEU A 238 -48.09 -13.65 -23.93
CA LEU A 238 -47.25 -12.84 -23.04
C LEU A 238 -45.80 -13.32 -23.16
N GLU A 239 -44.98 -12.56 -23.88
CA GLU A 239 -43.60 -12.91 -24.20
C GLU A 239 -42.62 -11.84 -23.69
N PRO A 240 -41.35 -12.20 -23.40
CA PRO A 240 -40.34 -11.24 -22.98
C PRO A 240 -39.81 -10.42 -24.16
N TYR A 241 -39.68 -9.11 -23.94
CA TYR A 241 -39.08 -8.13 -24.85
C TYR A 241 -37.89 -7.48 -24.16
N THR A 242 -36.71 -7.62 -24.77
CA THR A 242 -35.48 -7.01 -24.27
C THR A 242 -35.19 -5.72 -25.01
N LEU A 243 -35.22 -4.62 -24.26
CA LEU A 243 -34.83 -3.29 -24.69
C LEU A 243 -33.34 -3.08 -24.41
N SER A 244 -32.64 -2.42 -25.33
CA SER A 244 -31.23 -2.06 -25.16
C SER A 244 -31.10 -0.55 -25.12
N PHE A 245 -30.37 -0.05 -24.12
CA PHE A 245 -30.13 1.38 -23.93
C PHE A 245 -28.66 1.71 -24.18
N PRO A 246 -28.31 2.95 -24.58
CA PRO A 246 -26.93 3.37 -24.87
C PRO A 246 -26.02 3.47 -23.63
N GLY A 247 -26.39 2.83 -22.51
CA GLY A 247 -25.64 2.85 -21.27
C GLY A 247 -26.01 4.03 -20.38
N ILE A 248 -27.19 3.99 -19.78
CA ILE A 248 -27.67 5.04 -18.86
C ILE A 248 -26.84 4.97 -17.58
N GLU A 249 -25.95 5.94 -17.35
CA GLU A 249 -25.09 6.02 -16.18
C GLU A 249 -25.78 6.76 -15.03
N VAL A 250 -25.77 6.17 -13.84
CA VAL A 250 -26.48 6.65 -12.65
C VAL A 250 -25.59 6.48 -11.42
N GLN A 251 -25.65 7.46 -10.50
CA GLN A 251 -24.85 7.39 -9.27
C GLN A 251 -25.41 6.34 -8.30
N ALA A 252 -24.53 5.74 -7.50
CA ALA A 252 -24.97 4.87 -6.41
C ALA A 252 -25.81 5.67 -5.40
N GLY A 253 -27.05 5.23 -5.18
CA GLY A 253 -28.04 5.91 -4.34
C GLY A 253 -29.17 6.60 -5.11
N GLU A 254 -28.98 6.90 -6.39
CA GLU A 254 -30.08 7.38 -7.24
C GLU A 254 -30.99 6.22 -7.68
N ARG A 255 -32.31 6.45 -7.65
CA ARG A 255 -33.34 5.47 -8.03
C ARG A 255 -33.87 5.78 -9.43
N LEU A 256 -34.04 4.74 -10.24
CA LEU A 256 -34.69 4.84 -11.56
C LEU A 256 -36.05 4.14 -11.54
N CYS A 257 -36.98 4.69 -12.29
CA CYS A 257 -38.34 4.20 -12.48
C CYS A 257 -38.51 3.80 -13.94
N VAL A 258 -39.07 2.62 -14.17
CA VAL A 258 -39.57 2.20 -15.47
C VAL A 258 -41.03 2.63 -15.56
N VAL A 259 -41.36 3.39 -16.59
CA VAL A 259 -42.72 3.84 -16.87
C VAL A 259 -43.14 3.27 -18.21
N VAL A 260 -44.23 2.54 -18.23
CA VAL A 260 -44.82 1.95 -19.43
C VAL A 260 -46.18 2.58 -19.66
N THR A 261 -46.39 3.12 -20.86
CA THR A 261 -47.65 3.72 -21.30
C THR A 261 -48.06 3.13 -22.64
N CYS A 262 -49.36 2.94 -22.83
CA CYS A 262 -49.92 2.58 -24.13
C CYS A 262 -50.26 3.88 -24.88
N LEU A 263 -49.73 4.06 -26.08
CA LEU A 263 -49.99 5.22 -26.93
C LEU A 263 -51.00 4.82 -28.01
N GLU A 264 -52.07 5.60 -28.13
CA GLU A 264 -53.07 5.41 -29.18
C GLU A 264 -52.62 6.06 -30.49
N GLY A 265 -52.55 5.26 -31.56
CA GLY A 265 -52.66 5.70 -32.94
C GLY A 265 -54.09 6.07 -33.33
N ARG A 266 -55.10 5.53 -32.62
CA ARG A 266 -56.53 5.89 -32.77
C ARG A 266 -57.28 5.97 -31.43
N PRO A 267 -58.19 6.96 -31.24
CA PRO A 267 -58.91 7.15 -29.98
C PRO A 267 -59.69 5.90 -29.51
N GLY A 268 -59.44 5.46 -28.28
CA GLY A 268 -60.20 4.42 -27.56
C GLY A 268 -59.90 2.97 -27.94
N LYS A 269 -58.72 2.67 -28.52
CA LYS A 269 -58.39 1.34 -29.06
C LYS A 269 -57.11 0.69 -28.54
N GLY A 270 -56.13 1.47 -28.07
CA GLY A 270 -54.86 0.92 -27.59
C GLY A 270 -55.07 0.06 -26.34
N LYS A 271 -54.65 -1.21 -26.39
CA LYS A 271 -54.65 -2.11 -25.23
C LYS A 271 -53.49 -3.06 -25.34
N ILE A 272 -52.57 -3.00 -24.39
CA ILE A 272 -51.51 -4.00 -24.25
C ILE A 272 -51.68 -4.73 -22.93
N LYS A 273 -51.26 -5.99 -22.89
CA LYS A 273 -51.07 -6.72 -21.63
C LYS A 273 -49.60 -6.64 -21.25
N VAL A 274 -49.35 -6.32 -20.00
CA VAL A 274 -48.02 -6.28 -19.41
C VAL A 274 -47.89 -7.36 -18.34
N GLY A 275 -46.72 -7.97 -18.23
CA GLY A 275 -46.46 -8.94 -17.17
C GLY A 275 -46.29 -8.24 -15.82
N THR A 276 -46.92 -8.77 -14.78
CA THR A 276 -46.80 -8.26 -13.41
C THR A 276 -46.35 -9.35 -12.43
N ALA A 277 -45.82 -8.95 -11.29
CA ALA A 277 -45.23 -9.86 -10.29
C ALA A 277 -46.21 -10.32 -9.19
N GLY A 278 -47.52 -10.07 -9.33
CA GLY A 278 -48.54 -10.32 -8.30
C GLY A 278 -49.81 -11.00 -8.83
N SER A 279 -50.84 -11.21 -8.00
CA SER A 279 -52.11 -11.78 -8.46
C SER A 279 -52.85 -10.79 -9.35
N ALA A 280 -53.34 -11.23 -10.52
CA ALA A 280 -54.12 -10.38 -11.42
C ALA A 280 -55.38 -9.88 -10.70
N ASP A 281 -55.36 -8.62 -10.28
CA ASP A 281 -56.53 -7.90 -9.79
C ASP A 281 -56.66 -6.67 -10.69
N SER A 282 -57.55 -6.76 -11.67
CA SER A 282 -57.73 -5.69 -12.65
C SER A 282 -58.90 -4.83 -12.22
N ASP A 283 -58.62 -3.72 -11.56
CA ASP A 283 -59.58 -2.64 -11.44
C ASP A 283 -59.62 -1.89 -12.79
N GLU A 284 -60.77 -1.95 -13.47
CA GLU A 284 -60.91 -1.39 -14.81
C GLU A 284 -60.82 0.14 -14.86
N ASP A 285 -60.95 0.81 -13.71
CA ASP A 285 -60.96 2.27 -13.58
C ASP A 285 -59.65 2.85 -13.01
N ALA A 286 -58.65 2.00 -12.74
CA ALA A 286 -57.37 2.44 -12.18
C ALA A 286 -56.49 3.18 -13.21
N THR A 287 -55.90 4.29 -12.77
CA THR A 287 -54.95 5.11 -13.55
C THR A 287 -53.51 4.58 -13.46
N THR A 288 -53.25 3.68 -12.51
CA THR A 288 -51.98 2.97 -12.32
C THR A 288 -52.26 1.46 -12.16
N LEU A 289 -51.30 0.62 -12.55
CA LEU A 289 -51.41 -0.82 -12.34
C LEU A 289 -51.51 -1.16 -10.85
N ALA A 290 -52.30 -2.19 -10.51
CA ALA A 290 -52.41 -2.69 -9.14
C ALA A 290 -51.16 -3.47 -8.71
N ASN A 291 -50.44 -4.07 -9.66
CA ASN A 291 -49.25 -4.87 -9.39
C ASN A 291 -47.99 -4.28 -10.07
N PRO A 292 -46.82 -4.42 -9.45
CA PRO A 292 -45.57 -3.98 -10.06
C PRO A 292 -45.25 -4.81 -11.31
N LEU A 293 -44.65 -4.17 -12.31
CA LEU A 293 -44.20 -4.82 -13.54
C LEU A 293 -43.21 -5.94 -13.24
N SER A 294 -43.30 -7.06 -13.96
CA SER A 294 -42.31 -8.13 -13.93
C SER A 294 -41.18 -7.77 -14.90
N LEU A 295 -39.97 -7.55 -14.35
CA LEU A 295 -38.83 -7.07 -15.11
C LEU A 295 -37.50 -7.70 -14.71
N GLU A 296 -36.55 -7.63 -15.63
CA GLU A 296 -35.14 -7.90 -15.38
C GLU A 296 -34.29 -6.77 -15.98
N ALA A 297 -33.44 -6.15 -15.15
CA ALA A 297 -32.50 -5.11 -15.55
C ALA A 297 -31.07 -5.64 -15.46
N ILE A 298 -30.31 -5.51 -16.55
CA ILE A 298 -28.90 -5.91 -16.64
C ILE A 298 -28.04 -4.69 -16.96
N GLY A 299 -26.87 -4.64 -16.35
CA GLY A 299 -25.96 -3.53 -16.53
C GLY A 299 -24.60 -3.77 -15.90
N THR A 300 -23.76 -2.75 -15.92
CA THR A 300 -22.42 -2.80 -15.34
C THR A 300 -22.37 -1.93 -14.09
N VAL A 301 -21.51 -2.29 -13.14
CA VAL A 301 -21.27 -1.48 -11.95
C VAL A 301 -19.80 -1.16 -11.86
N THR A 302 -19.53 0.08 -11.47
CA THR A 302 -18.19 0.58 -11.25
C THR A 302 -17.94 0.74 -9.77
N THR A 303 -16.88 0.09 -9.30
CA THR A 303 -16.41 0.18 -7.93
C THR A 303 -15.20 1.08 -7.84
N ILE A 304 -14.98 1.66 -6.66
CA ILE A 304 -13.71 2.26 -6.29
C ILE A 304 -13.04 1.31 -5.31
N THR A 305 -11.83 0.85 -5.65
CA THR A 305 -11.01 0.05 -4.74
C THR A 305 -9.79 0.84 -4.32
N GLY A 306 -9.49 0.81 -3.02
CA GLY A 306 -8.39 1.54 -2.39
C GLY A 306 -8.88 2.59 -1.40
N GLY A 307 -8.02 2.96 -0.46
CA GLY A 307 -8.30 3.95 0.58
C GLY A 307 -7.04 4.25 1.38
N PRO A 308 -7.08 5.23 2.32
CA PRO A 308 -5.96 5.48 3.21
C PRO A 308 -5.69 4.23 4.07
N THR A 309 -4.60 3.53 3.79
CA THR A 309 -4.14 2.45 4.65
C THR A 309 -3.16 3.02 5.66
N THR A 310 -3.41 2.77 6.94
CA THR A 310 -2.43 3.12 7.98
C THR A 310 -1.44 1.97 8.08
N ARG A 311 -0.19 2.21 7.63
CA ARG A 311 0.91 1.27 7.84
C ARG A 311 1.75 1.73 9.01
N SER A 312 2.28 0.78 9.78
CA SER A 312 3.24 1.08 10.83
C SER A 312 4.61 1.31 10.20
N ALA A 313 5.18 2.50 10.36
CA ALA A 313 6.52 2.83 9.88
C ALA A 313 7.50 2.91 11.06
N VAL A 314 8.77 2.56 10.82
CA VAL A 314 9.82 2.76 11.82
C VAL A 314 10.11 4.25 11.93
N THR A 315 9.95 4.80 13.13
CA THR A 315 10.20 6.21 13.47
C THR A 315 11.52 6.42 14.20
N GLY A 316 12.18 5.34 14.60
CA GLY A 316 13.55 5.38 15.11
C GLY A 316 14.12 4.01 15.41
N VAL A 317 15.45 3.96 15.52
CA VAL A 317 16.21 2.77 15.89
C VAL A 317 17.12 3.13 17.06
N LEU A 318 17.02 2.35 18.15
CA LEU A 318 17.99 2.35 19.24
C LEU A 318 18.91 1.15 19.06
N ILE A 319 20.21 1.42 19.02
CA ILE A 319 21.27 0.44 18.88
C ILE A 319 21.99 0.35 20.22
N ARG A 320 22.22 -0.88 20.69
CA ARG A 320 23.06 -1.16 21.86
C ARG A 320 24.09 -2.21 21.48
N VAL A 321 25.34 -1.97 21.80
CA VAL A 321 26.44 -2.92 21.61
C VAL A 321 27.24 -3.03 22.91
N ARG A 322 27.57 -4.25 23.32
CA ARG A 322 28.43 -4.53 24.47
C ARG A 322 29.60 -5.41 24.03
N ALA A 323 30.79 -5.02 24.44
CA ALA A 323 32.02 -5.79 24.26
C ALA A 323 32.92 -5.60 25.48
N GLY A 324 33.18 -6.67 26.21
CA GLY A 324 33.81 -6.63 27.52
C GLY A 324 32.89 -5.97 28.57
N ALA A 325 33.49 -5.10 29.39
CA ALA A 325 32.76 -4.41 30.46
C ALA A 325 31.96 -3.18 29.99
N GLU A 326 32.15 -2.76 28.74
CA GLU A 326 31.63 -1.49 28.21
C GLU A 326 30.36 -1.71 27.36
N GLU A 327 29.43 -0.76 27.44
CA GLU A 327 28.20 -0.73 26.63
C GLU A 327 28.07 0.61 25.92
N TRP A 328 27.92 0.58 24.59
CA TRP A 328 27.71 1.77 23.77
C TRP A 328 26.30 1.80 23.20
N LYS A 329 25.74 3.00 23.09
CA LYS A 329 24.35 3.24 22.67
C LYS A 329 24.29 4.35 21.64
N ALA A 330 23.46 4.16 20.62
CA ALA A 330 23.12 5.21 19.67
C ALA A 330 21.63 5.15 19.35
N GLN A 331 21.01 6.32 19.15
CA GLN A 331 19.62 6.41 18.73
C GLN A 331 19.51 7.29 17.49
N VAL A 332 18.89 6.75 16.45
CA VAL A 332 18.52 7.50 15.25
C VAL A 332 17.01 7.66 15.24
N ARG A 333 16.54 8.89 15.05
CA ARG A 333 15.11 9.18 14.85
C ARG A 333 14.90 9.58 13.40
N PHE A 334 13.88 9.03 12.80
CA PHE A 334 13.51 9.33 11.43
C PHE A 334 12.44 10.43 11.40
N PRO A 335 12.59 11.47 10.57
CA PRO A 335 11.47 12.33 10.26
C PRO A 335 10.39 11.49 9.58
N ILE A 336 9.13 11.71 9.96
CA ILE A 336 7.95 10.96 9.46
C ILE A 336 7.81 11.05 7.92
N VAL A 337 8.55 11.96 7.29
CA VAL A 337 8.36 12.38 5.90
C VAL A 337 8.90 11.35 4.88
N ASN A 338 9.93 10.54 5.17
CA ASN A 338 10.72 9.92 4.07
C ASN A 338 11.07 8.41 4.12
N HIS A 339 10.63 7.60 5.10
CA HIS A 339 11.11 6.19 5.16
C HIS A 339 10.04 5.10 5.06
N ALA A 340 10.36 4.12 4.21
CA ALA A 340 9.48 3.10 3.64
C ALA A 340 8.78 2.18 4.66
N SER A 341 7.62 1.68 4.25
CA SER A 341 6.85 0.64 4.93
C SER A 341 7.64 -0.67 5.00
N ILE A 342 7.71 -1.26 6.20
CA ILE A 342 8.18 -2.65 6.38
C ILE A 342 7.00 -3.58 6.05
N PRO A 343 7.19 -4.65 5.25
CA PRO A 343 6.15 -5.66 5.04
C PRO A 343 5.77 -6.33 6.38
N PRO A 344 4.51 -6.74 6.58
CA PRO A 344 4.14 -7.47 7.78
C PRO A 344 4.97 -8.76 7.91
N LEU A 345 5.41 -9.05 9.15
CA LEU A 345 5.99 -10.33 9.53
C LEU A 345 4.96 -11.44 9.38
#